data_AF-A8NTN9-F1
#
_entry.id   AF-A8NTN9-F1
#
_cell.length_a   1.000
_cell.length_b   1.000
_cell.length_c   1.000
_cell.angle_alpha   90.00
_cell.angle_beta   90.00
_cell.angle_gamma   90.00
#
_symmetry.space_group_name_H-M   'P 1'
#
loop_
_entity.id
_entity.type
_entity.pdbx_description
1 polymer ?
#
loop_
_entity_poly.entity_id
_entity_poly.type
_entity_poly.pdbx_seq_one_letter_code
_entity_poly.pdbx_strand_id
1 'polypeptide(L)'
;MADEEEEITEEEEDEEVEEEEEEAAEAEAPAAPASADDEAPAERAEATPQLRRAPPQEKDETPAEQTEAEKAMLAAKKRHQEEEAAKIQDYEEKRRIEKEQIEEELRTLKEKQEQRRQQREQEEREFAERQRQNEEKRRQEEEESKARIEAEKQRREEERKKRQNLMAGSFAAGTAAGGKNFVIQKSEKGDQLKTLTAKQETSDEGKRAAKQAFLEAIQRRGANVADLLPNDIKDKIKQLHSRIVKLEGEKYDLEKRHERQEYDLKELHERERQVARNKALQKGLDPEEAAASIHPVCCFPKNCNKM
;
A
#
# COMPACT_ATOMS: atom_id res chain seq x y z
N MET A 1 28.96 -22.04 -40.08
CA MET A 1 29.88 -20.92 -40.33
C MET A 1 29.02 -19.67 -40.44
N ALA A 2 29.44 -18.61 -39.75
CA ALA A 2 28.80 -17.30 -39.61
C ALA A 2 27.57 -17.28 -38.66
N ASP A 3 27.87 -17.23 -37.36
CA ASP A 3 27.11 -16.42 -36.40
C ASP A 3 27.53 -14.95 -36.66
N GLU A 4 26.58 -14.09 -37.03
CA GLU A 4 26.74 -12.63 -36.98
C GLU A 4 26.04 -12.16 -35.71
N GLU A 5 26.84 -11.67 -34.76
CA GLU A 5 26.40 -10.99 -33.55
C GLU A 5 25.89 -9.59 -33.94
N GLU A 6 24.58 -9.35 -33.83
CA GLU A 6 24.03 -7.99 -33.80
C GLU A 6 24.15 -7.42 -32.38
N GLU A 7 25.08 -6.49 -32.25
CA GLU A 7 25.37 -5.65 -31.10
C GLU A 7 24.26 -4.58 -30.96
N ILE A 8 23.32 -4.77 -30.05
CA ILE A 8 22.33 -3.75 -29.68
C ILE A 8 22.95 -2.89 -28.57
N THR A 9 23.48 -1.74 -28.96
CA THR A 9 23.86 -0.63 -28.07
C THR A 9 22.58 0.07 -27.60
N GLU A 10 22.25 -0.06 -26.31
CA GLU A 10 21.26 0.77 -25.63
C GLU A 10 21.85 2.18 -25.45
N GLU A 11 21.40 3.13 -26.27
CA GLU A 11 21.61 4.57 -26.06
C GLU A 11 20.64 5.05 -24.96
N GLU A 12 21.21 5.52 -23.84
CA GLU A 12 20.50 6.25 -22.80
C GLU A 12 20.10 7.63 -23.35
N GLU A 13 18.82 7.84 -23.66
CA GLU A 13 18.23 9.17 -23.85
C GLU A 13 17.80 9.72 -22.47
N ASP A 14 18.63 10.61 -21.92
CA ASP A 14 18.30 11.48 -20.79
C ASP A 14 17.21 12.50 -21.21
N GLU A 15 15.96 12.30 -20.80
CA GLU A 15 14.92 13.34 -20.83
C GLU A 15 15.07 14.27 -19.62
N GLU A 16 15.75 15.40 -19.83
CA GLU A 16 15.69 16.57 -18.94
C GLU A 16 14.27 17.17 -18.96
N VAL A 17 13.57 17.14 -17.82
CA VAL A 17 12.30 17.85 -17.62
C VAL A 17 12.62 19.24 -17.07
N GLU A 18 12.54 20.25 -17.93
CA GLU A 18 12.47 21.67 -17.56
C GLU A 18 11.11 21.96 -16.89
N GLU A 19 11.12 22.30 -15.60
CA GLU A 19 9.97 22.91 -14.92
C GLU A 19 10.00 24.44 -15.17
N GLU A 20 9.13 24.92 -16.06
CA GLU A 20 8.80 26.35 -16.17
C GLU A 20 7.84 26.74 -15.04
N GLU A 21 8.31 27.57 -14.10
CA GLU A 21 7.49 28.32 -13.15
C GLU A 21 6.80 29.49 -13.89
N GLU A 22 5.48 29.45 -14.05
CA GLU A 22 4.68 30.65 -14.36
C GLU A 22 4.15 31.30 -13.08
N GLU A 23 4.70 32.48 -12.81
CA GLU A 23 4.30 33.45 -11.80
C GLU A 23 2.99 34.15 -12.23
N ALA A 24 1.98 34.18 -11.35
CA ALA A 24 0.84 35.08 -11.50
C ALA A 24 0.46 35.69 -10.14
N ALA A 25 1.00 36.87 -9.90
CA ALA A 25 0.54 37.81 -8.87
C ALA A 25 -0.53 38.74 -9.46
N GLU A 26 -1.70 38.86 -8.82
CA GLU A 26 -2.32 40.18 -8.64
C GLU A 26 -3.37 40.18 -7.50
N ALA A 27 -3.33 41.28 -6.76
CA ALA A 27 -4.06 41.58 -5.53
C ALA A 27 -5.42 42.25 -5.80
N GLU A 28 -6.40 42.09 -4.88
CA GLU A 28 -7.04 43.22 -4.16
C GLU A 28 -8.13 42.73 -3.19
N ALA A 29 -8.01 43.15 -1.93
CA ALA A 29 -9.12 43.40 -1.00
C ALA A 29 -9.31 44.95 -0.95
N PRO A 30 -10.34 45.56 -0.31
CA PRO A 30 -11.21 45.04 0.75
C PRO A 30 -12.68 45.57 0.76
N ALA A 31 -13.53 45.04 1.65
CA ALA A 31 -14.40 45.84 2.55
C ALA A 31 -15.46 44.97 3.29
N ALA A 32 -15.39 45.01 4.62
CA ALA A 32 -16.53 44.93 5.55
C ALA A 32 -16.78 46.37 6.08
N PRO A 33 -17.86 46.74 6.82
CA PRO A 33 -18.59 45.91 7.79
C PRO A 33 -20.10 46.24 8.04
N ALA A 34 -20.66 45.54 9.04
CA ALA A 34 -21.85 45.85 9.87
C ALA A 34 -23.20 45.30 9.35
N SER A 35 -24.15 44.83 10.17
CA SER A 35 -24.23 44.29 11.54
C SER A 35 -25.73 44.01 11.80
N ALA A 36 -26.00 43.13 12.76
CA ALA A 36 -27.23 43.03 13.56
C ALA A 36 -28.48 42.38 12.94
N ASP A 37 -28.86 41.28 13.60
CA ASP A 37 -30.20 40.92 14.08
C ASP A 37 -31.40 41.17 13.16
N ASP A 38 -32.12 40.10 12.79
CA ASP A 38 -33.51 40.01 13.26
C ASP A 38 -34.06 38.58 13.21
N GLU A 39 -34.63 38.27 14.36
CA GLU A 39 -35.48 37.18 14.79
C GLU A 39 -36.71 37.02 13.87
N ALA A 40 -37.26 35.80 13.80
CA ALA A 40 -38.56 35.58 13.21
C ALA A 40 -39.65 36.39 13.97
N PRO A 41 -40.68 36.90 13.27
CA PRO A 41 -42.01 36.73 13.85
C PRO A 41 -43.15 36.47 12.86
N ALA A 42 -43.99 35.55 13.30
CA ALA A 42 -45.45 35.66 13.42
C ALA A 42 -46.35 35.82 12.17
N GLU A 43 -47.28 34.86 12.12
CA GLU A 43 -48.60 34.95 11.53
C GLU A 43 -49.28 36.32 11.70
N ARG A 44 -49.84 36.83 10.60
CA ARG A 44 -51.11 37.57 10.63
C ARG A 44 -51.99 37.09 9.49
N ALA A 45 -53.13 36.54 9.87
CA ALA A 45 -54.29 36.38 9.02
C ALA A 45 -54.82 37.76 8.58
N GLU A 46 -55.12 37.90 7.29
CA GLU A 46 -56.40 38.41 6.75
C GLU A 46 -56.25 38.59 5.24
N ALA A 47 -56.96 37.76 4.46
CA ALA A 47 -57.19 38.01 3.05
C ALA A 47 -58.66 37.66 2.72
N THR A 48 -59.38 38.69 2.33
CA THR A 48 -60.77 38.70 1.88
C THR A 48 -61.03 37.74 0.70
N PRO A 49 -62.24 37.16 0.56
CA PRO A 49 -62.54 36.27 -0.54
C PRO A 49 -62.88 37.10 -1.79
N GLN A 50 -61.91 37.26 -2.69
CA GLN A 50 -62.21 37.75 -4.02
C GLN A 50 -62.84 36.63 -4.86
N LEU A 51 -64.09 36.91 -5.25
CA LEU A 51 -64.98 36.16 -6.12
C LEU A 51 -64.28 35.31 -7.19
N ARG A 52 -64.61 34.01 -7.18
CA ARG A 52 -64.29 33.04 -8.24
C ARG A 52 -64.71 33.60 -9.61
N ARG A 53 -63.74 33.84 -10.50
CA ARG A 53 -63.99 34.01 -11.93
C ARG A 53 -64.42 32.64 -12.49
N ALA A 54 -65.60 32.60 -13.10
CA ALA A 54 -66.14 31.39 -13.73
C ALA A 54 -65.18 30.87 -14.82
N PRO A 55 -65.10 29.54 -15.02
CA PRO A 55 -64.32 28.97 -16.13
C PRO A 55 -64.90 29.50 -17.46
N PRO A 56 -64.04 29.86 -18.43
CA PRO A 56 -64.52 30.27 -19.74
C PRO A 56 -65.28 29.10 -20.36
N GLN A 57 -66.56 29.33 -20.65
CA GLN A 57 -67.40 28.39 -21.38
C GLN A 57 -66.83 28.26 -22.80
N GLU A 58 -66.43 27.04 -23.17
CA GLU A 58 -66.20 26.64 -24.55
C GLU A 58 -67.49 26.92 -25.33
N LYS A 59 -67.44 27.94 -26.19
CA LYS A 59 -68.45 28.11 -27.22
C LYS A 59 -68.07 27.16 -28.34
N ASP A 60 -68.86 26.10 -28.47
CA ASP A 60 -68.89 25.27 -29.68
C ASP A 60 -69.32 26.15 -30.86
N GLU A 61 -68.35 26.77 -31.53
CA GLU A 61 -68.56 27.41 -32.82
C GLU A 61 -68.46 26.34 -33.91
N THR A 62 -69.64 25.95 -34.39
CA THR A 62 -69.86 25.15 -35.61
C THR A 62 -69.13 25.75 -36.82
N PRO A 63 -68.71 24.93 -37.81
CA PRO A 63 -67.63 25.27 -38.74
C PRO A 63 -68.10 26.29 -39.77
N ALA A 64 -67.91 27.57 -39.49
CA ALA A 64 -67.96 28.61 -40.50
C ALA A 64 -66.69 28.49 -41.35
N GLU A 65 -66.87 28.37 -42.65
CA GLU A 65 -65.79 28.23 -43.63
C GLU A 65 -64.79 29.39 -43.47
N GLN A 66 -63.67 29.12 -42.78
CA GLN A 66 -62.59 30.07 -42.59
C GLN A 66 -62.21 30.64 -43.97
N THR A 67 -62.33 31.96 -44.10
CA THR A 67 -61.93 32.68 -45.30
C THR A 67 -60.45 32.37 -45.61
N GLU A 68 -60.06 32.34 -46.89
CA GLU A 68 -58.72 31.91 -47.32
C GLU A 68 -57.58 32.68 -46.60
N ALA A 69 -57.83 33.94 -46.25
CA ALA A 69 -56.93 34.79 -45.47
C ALA A 69 -56.80 34.36 -43.99
N GLU A 70 -57.86 33.87 -43.37
CA GLU A 70 -57.86 33.40 -41.97
C GLU A 70 -57.13 32.04 -41.85
N LYS A 71 -57.29 31.16 -42.85
CA LYS A 71 -56.51 29.92 -42.97
C LYS A 71 -55.01 30.20 -43.14
N ALA A 72 -54.66 31.23 -43.90
CA ALA A 72 -53.25 31.64 -44.08
C ALA A 72 -52.64 32.18 -42.78
N MET A 73 -53.40 32.97 -41.99
CA MET A 73 -52.94 33.47 -40.69
C MET A 73 -52.79 32.36 -39.64
N LEU A 74 -53.72 31.39 -39.62
CA LEU A 74 -53.62 30.22 -38.75
C LEU A 74 -52.43 29.32 -39.15
N ALA A 75 -52.15 29.17 -40.44
CA ALA A 75 -50.98 28.43 -40.92
C ALA A 75 -49.67 29.13 -40.53
N ALA A 76 -49.60 30.46 -40.62
CA ALA A 76 -48.43 31.23 -40.17
C ALA A 76 -48.21 31.10 -38.65
N LYS A 77 -49.28 31.16 -37.85
CA LYS A 77 -49.20 30.96 -36.39
C LYS A 77 -48.77 29.54 -36.02
N LYS A 78 -49.25 28.53 -36.74
CA LYS A 78 -48.82 27.13 -36.54
C LYS A 78 -47.34 26.93 -36.87
N ARG A 79 -46.85 27.50 -37.97
CA ARG A 79 -45.41 27.45 -38.30
C ARG A 79 -44.56 28.10 -37.20
N HIS A 80 -44.95 29.26 -36.69
CA HIS A 80 -44.25 29.89 -35.57
C HIS A 80 -44.27 29.02 -34.30
N GLN A 81 -45.39 28.38 -33.99
CA GLN A 81 -45.49 27.46 -32.85
C GLN A 81 -44.64 26.20 -33.04
N GLU A 82 -44.58 25.66 -34.25
CA GLU A 82 -43.74 24.51 -34.61
C GLU A 82 -42.24 24.86 -34.54
N GLU A 83 -41.84 26.05 -35.00
CA GLU A 83 -40.46 26.56 -34.87
C GLU A 83 -40.06 26.79 -33.40
N GLU A 84 -40.95 27.33 -32.57
CA GLU A 84 -40.71 27.46 -31.13
C GLU A 84 -40.64 26.10 -30.43
N ALA A 85 -41.54 25.17 -30.78
CA ALA A 85 -41.53 23.82 -30.24
C ALA A 85 -40.25 23.06 -30.63
N ALA A 86 -39.81 23.17 -31.89
CA ALA A 86 -38.53 22.61 -32.34
C ALA A 86 -37.35 23.20 -31.57
N LYS A 87 -37.33 24.52 -31.34
CA LYS A 87 -36.27 25.17 -30.55
C LYS A 87 -36.25 24.71 -29.09
N ILE A 88 -37.42 24.42 -28.50
CA ILE A 88 -37.52 23.86 -27.14
C ILE A 88 -37.01 22.42 -27.13
N GLN A 89 -37.38 21.60 -28.12
CA GLN A 89 -36.91 20.22 -28.24
C GLN A 89 -35.39 20.16 -28.42
N ASP A 90 -34.81 20.98 -29.29
CA ASP A 90 -33.36 21.08 -29.49
C ASP A 90 -32.63 21.45 -28.18
N TYR A 91 -33.23 22.31 -27.35
CA TYR A 91 -32.68 22.68 -26.04
C TYR A 91 -32.78 21.54 -25.01
N GLU A 92 -33.90 20.81 -25.02
CA GLU A 92 -34.07 19.62 -24.17
C GLU A 92 -33.11 18.49 -24.55
N GLU A 93 -32.91 18.25 -25.85
CA GLU A 93 -31.97 17.26 -26.37
C GLU A 93 -30.53 17.61 -25.99
N LYS A 94 -30.11 18.86 -26.15
CA LYS A 94 -28.79 19.32 -25.68
C LYS A 94 -28.59 19.08 -24.19
N ARG A 95 -29.60 19.40 -23.37
CA ARG A 95 -29.54 19.16 -21.93
C ARG A 95 -29.51 17.67 -21.58
N ARG A 96 -30.16 16.81 -22.37
CA ARG A 96 -30.08 15.35 -22.19
C ARG A 96 -28.69 14.85 -22.52
N ILE A 97 -28.12 15.28 -23.65
CA ILE A 97 -26.77 14.91 -24.07
C ILE A 97 -25.74 15.36 -23.04
N GLU A 98 -25.83 16.59 -22.52
CA GLU A 98 -24.92 17.07 -21.47
C GLU A 98 -25.00 16.20 -20.20
N LYS A 99 -26.20 15.80 -19.79
CA LYS A 99 -26.38 14.89 -18.64
C LYS A 99 -25.83 13.51 -18.92
N GLU A 100 -26.08 12.96 -20.10
CA GLU A 100 -25.57 11.66 -20.52
C GLU A 100 -24.05 11.65 -20.54
N GLN A 101 -23.40 12.71 -21.07
CA GLN A 101 -21.95 12.87 -21.05
C GLN A 101 -21.40 12.91 -19.62
N ILE A 102 -22.00 13.71 -18.73
CA ILE A 102 -21.59 13.78 -17.33
C ILE A 102 -21.79 12.43 -16.61
N GLU A 103 -22.88 11.72 -16.91
CA GLU A 103 -23.15 10.39 -16.36
C GLU A 103 -22.16 9.34 -16.88
N GLU A 104 -21.79 9.38 -18.15
CA GLU A 104 -20.78 8.51 -18.74
C GLU A 104 -19.38 8.77 -18.18
N GLU A 105 -18.98 10.04 -18.01
CA GLU A 105 -17.73 10.40 -17.34
C GLU A 105 -17.72 9.90 -15.89
N LEU A 106 -18.82 10.07 -15.14
CA LEU A 106 -18.94 9.54 -13.79
C LEU A 106 -18.90 8.01 -13.76
N ARG A 107 -19.50 7.33 -14.73
CA ARG A 107 -19.45 5.86 -14.83
C ARG A 107 -18.04 5.38 -15.13
N THR A 108 -17.36 5.96 -16.10
CA THR A 108 -15.98 5.57 -16.45
C THR A 108 -15.01 5.82 -15.29
N LEU A 109 -15.17 6.91 -14.53
CA LEU A 109 -14.37 7.15 -13.33
C LEU A 109 -14.63 6.11 -12.22
N LYS A 110 -15.90 5.73 -12.00
CA LYS A 110 -16.27 4.68 -11.05
C LYS A 110 -15.76 3.30 -11.49
N GLU A 111 -15.88 2.96 -12.76
CA GLU A 111 -15.35 1.72 -13.34
C GLU A 111 -13.83 1.67 -13.19
N LYS A 112 -13.10 2.75 -13.45
CA LYS A 112 -11.64 2.81 -13.20
C LYS A 112 -11.30 2.64 -11.73
N GLN A 113 -12.07 3.24 -10.82
CA GLN A 113 -11.87 3.07 -9.38
C GLN A 113 -12.13 1.63 -8.94
N GLU A 114 -13.20 1.01 -9.46
CA GLU A 114 -13.54 -0.37 -9.19
C GLU A 114 -12.50 -1.33 -9.79
N GLN A 115 -12.04 -1.11 -11.02
CA GLN A 115 -10.97 -1.88 -11.64
C GLN A 115 -9.69 -1.82 -10.80
N ARG A 116 -9.27 -0.65 -10.32
CA ARG A 116 -8.13 -0.53 -9.39
C ARG A 116 -8.37 -1.27 -8.07
N ARG A 117 -9.61 -1.32 -7.59
CA ARG A 117 -9.96 -2.09 -6.39
C ARG A 117 -9.90 -3.59 -6.66
N GLN A 118 -10.43 -4.03 -7.79
CA GLN A 118 -10.43 -5.43 -8.22
C GLN A 118 -9.01 -5.92 -8.51
N GLN A 119 -8.14 -5.10 -9.12
CA GLN A 119 -6.73 -5.43 -9.33
C GLN A 119 -6.00 -5.61 -8.00
N ARG A 120 -6.14 -4.67 -7.05
CA ARG A 120 -5.57 -4.82 -5.70
C ARG A 120 -6.10 -6.06 -4.99
N GLU A 121 -7.39 -6.34 -5.11
CA GLU A 121 -7.99 -7.53 -4.51
C GLU A 121 -7.51 -8.83 -5.18
N GLN A 122 -7.31 -8.84 -6.50
CA GLN A 122 -6.74 -9.99 -7.23
C GLN A 122 -5.29 -10.23 -6.84
N GLU A 123 -4.47 -9.18 -6.79
CA GLU A 123 -3.07 -9.26 -6.34
C GLU A 123 -2.97 -9.73 -4.88
N GLU A 124 -3.84 -9.22 -3.99
CA GLU A 124 -3.90 -9.67 -2.59
C GLU A 124 -4.34 -11.14 -2.49
N ARG A 125 -5.31 -11.58 -3.29
CA ARG A 125 -5.76 -12.97 -3.35
C ARG A 125 -4.66 -13.90 -3.87
N GLU A 126 -3.97 -13.52 -4.95
CA GLU A 126 -2.85 -14.29 -5.49
C GLU A 126 -1.68 -14.37 -4.50
N PHE A 127 -1.35 -13.26 -3.84
CA PHE A 127 -0.33 -13.24 -2.80
C PHE A 127 -0.72 -14.12 -1.61
N ALA A 128 -1.97 -14.02 -1.14
CA ALA A 128 -2.49 -14.86 -0.07
C ALA A 128 -2.49 -16.35 -0.44
N GLU A 129 -2.83 -16.69 -1.68
CA GLU A 129 -2.78 -18.07 -2.17
C GLU A 129 -1.34 -18.59 -2.23
N ARG A 130 -0.40 -17.80 -2.77
CA ARG A 130 1.03 -18.15 -2.79
C ARG A 130 1.57 -18.36 -1.37
N GLN A 131 1.17 -17.52 -0.42
CA GLN A 131 1.55 -17.66 0.99
C GLN A 131 0.96 -18.93 1.61
N ARG A 132 -0.31 -19.25 1.33
CA ARG A 132 -0.94 -20.51 1.78
C ARG A 132 -0.25 -21.74 1.19
N GLN A 133 0.04 -21.74 -0.11
CA GLN A 133 0.76 -22.84 -0.76
C GLN A 133 2.17 -23.02 -0.19
N ASN A 134 2.89 -21.94 0.11
CA ASN A 134 4.22 -22.00 0.73
C ASN A 134 4.16 -22.49 2.19
N GLU A 135 3.15 -22.05 2.96
CA GLU A 135 2.95 -22.56 4.33
C GLU A 135 2.56 -24.04 4.33
N GLU A 136 1.70 -24.46 3.40
CA GLU A 136 1.29 -25.85 3.25
C GLU A 136 2.47 -26.73 2.83
N LYS A 137 3.30 -26.29 1.86
CA LYS A 137 4.55 -26.98 1.51
C LYS A 137 5.49 -27.09 2.70
N ARG A 138 5.67 -26.01 3.48
CA ARG A 138 6.50 -26.05 4.69
C ARG A 138 5.95 -27.02 5.73
N ARG A 139 4.63 -27.07 5.93
CA ARG A 139 3.99 -28.04 6.83
C ARG A 139 4.17 -29.47 6.34
N GLN A 140 3.99 -29.72 5.04
CA GLN A 140 4.21 -31.04 4.43
C GLN A 140 5.68 -31.46 4.57
N GLU A 141 6.64 -30.57 4.32
CA GLU A 141 8.07 -30.85 4.52
C GLU A 141 8.43 -31.12 5.99
N GLU A 142 7.83 -30.38 6.92
CA GLU A 142 7.99 -30.64 8.36
C GLU A 142 7.38 -31.98 8.78
N GLU A 143 6.20 -32.33 8.26
CA GLU A 143 5.55 -33.62 8.51
C GLU A 143 6.33 -34.77 7.88
N GLU A 144 6.85 -34.61 6.66
CA GLU A 144 7.68 -35.61 6.00
C GLU A 144 9.04 -35.77 6.71
N SER A 145 9.65 -34.67 7.14
CA SER A 145 10.88 -34.71 7.94
C SER A 145 10.66 -35.38 9.29
N LYS A 146 9.56 -35.05 9.99
CA LYS A 146 9.15 -35.74 11.23
C LYS A 146 8.89 -37.23 10.99
N ALA A 147 8.19 -37.59 9.91
CA ALA A 147 7.92 -38.98 9.55
C ALA A 147 9.20 -39.75 9.20
N ARG A 148 10.16 -39.12 8.50
CA ARG A 148 11.47 -39.72 8.20
C ARG A 148 12.28 -39.97 9.48
N ILE A 149 12.30 -39.01 10.41
CA ILE A 149 12.96 -39.14 11.71
C ILE A 149 12.29 -40.23 12.55
N GLU A 150 10.96 -40.30 12.55
CA GLU A 150 10.22 -41.34 13.28
C GLU A 150 10.45 -42.73 12.70
N ALA A 151 10.42 -42.88 11.37
CA ALA A 151 10.71 -44.15 10.69
C ALA A 151 12.15 -44.62 10.94
N GLU A 152 13.13 -43.71 10.95
CA GLU A 152 14.52 -44.05 11.28
C GLU A 152 14.66 -44.46 12.77
N LYS A 153 13.98 -43.76 13.68
CA LYS A 153 13.94 -44.13 15.10
C LYS A 153 13.28 -45.49 15.31
N GLN A 154 12.15 -45.76 14.67
CA GLN A 154 11.46 -47.06 14.75
C GLN A 154 12.36 -48.17 14.22
N ARG A 155 13.06 -47.97 13.08
CA ARG A 155 14.03 -48.95 12.56
C ARG A 155 15.17 -49.23 13.55
N ARG A 156 15.70 -48.18 14.20
CA ARG A 156 16.77 -48.31 15.21
C ARG A 156 16.27 -48.99 16.49
N GLU A 157 15.03 -48.74 16.89
CA GLU A 157 14.39 -49.40 18.03
C GLU A 157 14.07 -50.87 17.73
N GLU A 158 13.63 -51.22 16.53
CA GLU A 158 13.45 -52.60 16.09
C GLU A 158 14.77 -53.36 16.06
N GLU A 159 15.85 -52.75 15.57
CA GLU A 159 17.19 -53.36 15.60
C GLU A 159 17.70 -53.52 17.03
N ARG A 160 17.51 -52.52 17.89
CA ARG A 160 17.86 -52.58 19.31
C ARG A 160 17.04 -53.63 20.05
N LYS A 161 15.74 -53.73 19.78
CA LYS A 161 14.83 -54.73 20.36
C LYS A 161 15.18 -56.12 19.86
N LYS A 162 15.52 -56.30 18.58
CA LYS A 162 16.03 -57.55 18.02
C LYS A 162 17.33 -57.96 18.70
N ARG A 163 18.29 -57.04 18.83
CA ARG A 163 19.55 -57.26 19.57
C ARG A 163 19.31 -57.57 21.05
N GLN A 164 18.39 -56.86 21.70
CA GLN A 164 18.00 -57.12 23.08
C GLN A 164 17.31 -58.47 23.21
N ASN A 165 16.48 -58.90 22.27
CA ASN A 165 15.81 -60.21 22.32
C ASN A 165 16.83 -61.35 22.15
N LEU A 166 17.81 -61.18 21.26
CA LEU A 166 18.96 -62.08 21.13
C LEU A 166 19.83 -62.11 22.39
N MET A 167 20.11 -60.95 23.00
CA MET A 167 20.93 -60.82 24.20
C MET A 167 20.20 -61.22 25.49
N ALA A 168 18.90 -61.00 25.60
CA ALA A 168 18.06 -61.45 26.71
C ALA A 168 17.86 -62.97 26.68
N GLY A 169 17.90 -63.59 25.49
CA GLY A 169 18.07 -65.03 25.35
C GLY A 169 19.43 -65.54 25.88
N SER A 170 20.43 -64.67 26.05
CA SER A 170 21.77 -65.00 26.57
C SER A 170 22.07 -64.44 27.98
N PHE A 171 21.29 -63.49 28.49
CA PHE A 171 21.56 -62.73 29.73
C PHE A 171 20.47 -62.89 30.81
N ALA A 172 19.56 -63.87 30.68
CA ALA A 172 18.75 -64.37 31.81
C ALA A 172 19.61 -65.13 32.87
N ALA A 173 20.87 -64.73 33.04
CA ALA A 173 21.82 -65.22 34.03
C ALA A 173 22.76 -64.07 34.41
N GLY A 174 22.37 -63.22 35.37
CA GLY A 174 23.30 -62.30 36.03
C GLY A 174 22.79 -60.87 36.25
N THR A 175 21.80 -60.69 37.13
CA THR A 175 21.40 -59.37 37.63
C THR A 175 22.15 -59.01 38.92
N ALA A 176 22.92 -57.92 38.92
CA ALA A 176 23.28 -57.10 40.10
C ALA A 176 23.64 -55.69 39.59
N ALA A 177 22.78 -54.69 39.77
CA ALA A 177 22.71 -53.76 40.91
C ALA A 177 23.79 -52.64 40.89
N GLY A 178 23.35 -51.38 40.89
CA GLY A 178 24.22 -50.23 41.21
C GLY A 178 23.82 -48.89 40.58
N GLY A 179 22.87 -48.17 41.19
CA GLY A 179 22.54 -46.78 40.85
C GLY A 179 23.51 -45.76 41.45
N LYS A 180 23.65 -44.58 40.84
CA LYS A 180 24.37 -43.42 41.40
C LYS A 180 23.53 -42.15 41.27
N ASN A 181 23.17 -41.59 42.42
CA ASN A 181 22.54 -40.27 42.61
C ASN A 181 23.60 -39.16 42.54
N PHE A 182 23.35 -38.10 41.76
CA PHE A 182 24.05 -36.81 41.90
C PHE A 182 23.02 -35.67 41.95
N VAL A 183 23.10 -34.85 42.99
CA VAL A 183 22.31 -33.64 43.23
C VAL A 183 23.08 -32.45 42.64
N ILE A 184 22.47 -31.74 41.68
CA ILE A 184 23.02 -30.52 41.06
C ILE A 184 22.53 -29.31 41.86
N GLN A 185 23.44 -28.56 42.47
CA GLN A 185 23.15 -27.26 43.07
C GLN A 185 23.04 -26.20 41.95
N LYS A 186 21.85 -25.62 41.80
CA LYS A 186 21.58 -24.48 40.90
C LYS A 186 22.07 -23.19 41.58
N SER A 187 23.02 -22.50 40.96
CA SER A 187 23.43 -21.14 41.38
C SER A 187 22.78 -20.08 40.48
N GLU A 188 22.37 -18.98 41.11
CA GLU A 188 21.67 -17.80 40.57
C GLU A 188 22.55 -16.94 39.64
N LYS A 189 23.14 -17.54 38.62
CA LYS A 189 23.89 -16.82 37.56
C LYS A 189 23.07 -16.62 36.27
N GLY A 190 21.76 -16.88 36.33
CA GLY A 190 20.86 -16.81 35.17
C GLY A 190 20.33 -15.41 34.84
N ASP A 191 20.27 -14.50 35.82
CA ASP A 191 19.60 -13.20 35.62
C ASP A 191 20.52 -12.06 35.20
N GLN A 192 21.83 -12.14 35.42
CA GLN A 192 22.78 -11.13 34.93
C GLN A 192 23.06 -11.25 33.43
N LEU A 193 22.75 -12.40 32.80
CA LEU A 193 22.97 -12.61 31.36
C LEU A 193 21.82 -12.05 30.51
N LYS A 194 20.61 -11.88 31.07
CA LYS A 194 19.42 -11.43 30.33
C LYS A 194 19.36 -9.91 30.11
N THR A 195 20.11 -9.13 30.88
CA THR A 195 20.11 -7.65 30.74
C THR A 195 21.11 -7.16 29.69
N LEU A 196 22.09 -7.97 29.30
CA LEU A 196 23.04 -7.66 28.22
C LEU A 196 22.55 -8.02 26.82
N THR A 197 21.34 -8.61 26.71
CA THR A 197 20.67 -8.92 25.44
C THR A 197 19.65 -7.85 25.03
N ALA A 198 19.63 -6.69 25.71
CA ALA A 198 19.09 -5.49 25.09
C ALA A 198 20.08 -5.10 23.99
N LYS A 199 19.65 -5.21 22.72
CA LYS A 199 20.40 -4.80 21.52
C LYS A 199 21.04 -3.44 21.79
N GLN A 200 22.29 -3.46 22.22
CA GLN A 200 23.17 -2.31 22.12
C GLN A 200 23.27 -2.10 20.62
N GLU A 201 22.51 -1.12 20.11
CA GLU A 201 22.74 -0.59 18.78
C GLU A 201 24.23 -0.34 18.72
N THR A 202 24.94 -1.19 17.98
CA THR A 202 26.36 -1.01 17.76
C THR A 202 26.47 0.41 17.23
N SER A 203 27.08 1.31 18.00
CA SER A 203 27.30 2.71 17.60
C SER A 203 27.76 2.70 16.14
N ASP A 204 27.35 3.69 15.34
CA ASP A 204 27.69 3.68 13.91
C ASP A 204 29.20 3.60 13.67
N GLU A 205 30.00 4.08 14.64
CA GLU A 205 31.44 3.86 14.70
C GLU A 205 31.84 2.38 14.89
N GLY A 206 31.15 1.64 15.75
CA GLY A 206 31.32 0.20 15.92
C GLY A 206 30.95 -0.60 14.66
N LYS A 207 29.89 -0.20 13.94
CA LYS A 207 29.54 -0.80 12.64
C LYS A 207 30.62 -0.51 11.58
N ARG A 208 31.11 0.73 11.52
CA ARG A 208 32.19 1.12 10.59
C ARG A 208 33.49 0.36 10.89
N ALA A 209 33.87 0.25 12.16
CA ALA A 209 35.04 -0.52 12.59
C ALA A 209 34.88 -2.01 12.27
N ALA A 210 33.69 -2.59 12.47
CA ALA A 210 33.41 -3.98 12.09
C ALA A 210 33.48 -4.20 10.57
N LYS A 211 32.97 -3.26 9.77
CA LYS A 211 33.10 -3.29 8.29
C LYS A 211 34.56 -3.21 7.86
N GLN A 212 35.34 -2.29 8.44
CA GLN A 212 36.77 -2.16 8.15
C GLN A 212 37.53 -3.43 8.52
N ALA A 213 37.30 -3.97 9.72
CA ALA A 213 37.91 -5.23 10.17
C ALA A 213 37.54 -6.41 9.25
N PHE A 214 36.31 -6.45 8.73
CA PHE A 214 35.89 -7.46 7.76
C PHE A 214 36.62 -7.33 6.41
N LEU A 215 36.75 -6.10 5.90
CA LEU A 215 37.52 -5.82 4.67
C LEU A 215 38.99 -6.22 4.83
N GLU A 216 39.62 -5.87 5.95
CA GLU A 216 40.98 -6.30 6.27
C GLU A 216 41.09 -7.84 6.34
N ALA A 217 40.09 -8.52 6.90
CA ALA A 217 40.07 -9.98 6.97
C ALA A 217 39.97 -10.63 5.58
N ILE A 218 39.27 -10.00 4.62
CA ILE A 218 39.25 -10.43 3.21
C ILE A 218 40.61 -10.20 2.59
N GLN A 219 41.20 -9.02 2.77
CA GLN A 219 42.49 -8.65 2.20
C GLN A 219 43.61 -9.57 2.71
N ARG A 220 43.62 -9.91 4.01
CA ARG A 220 44.55 -10.88 4.61
C ARG A 220 44.37 -12.31 4.08
N ARG A 221 43.20 -12.67 3.56
CA ARG A 221 42.97 -13.97 2.87
C ARG A 221 43.44 -13.96 1.42
N GLY A 222 43.77 -12.79 0.85
CA GLY A 222 44.48 -12.70 -0.42
C GLY A 222 45.81 -13.43 -0.28
N ALA A 223 45.98 -14.55 -0.98
CA ALA A 223 47.21 -15.32 -0.91
C ALA A 223 48.38 -14.50 -1.47
N ASN A 224 49.56 -14.62 -0.86
CA ASN A 224 50.79 -14.06 -1.44
C ASN A 224 51.06 -14.78 -2.77
N VAL A 225 50.80 -14.08 -3.88
CA VAL A 225 50.89 -14.65 -5.23
C VAL A 225 52.32 -15.05 -5.60
N ALA A 226 53.32 -14.49 -4.92
CA ALA A 226 54.74 -14.71 -5.18
C ALA A 226 55.25 -16.13 -4.86
N ASP A 227 54.61 -16.85 -3.94
CA ASP A 227 55.06 -18.16 -3.47
C ASP A 227 54.31 -19.34 -4.12
N LEU A 228 53.38 -19.07 -5.05
CA LEU A 228 52.53 -20.09 -5.68
C LEU A 228 53.12 -20.60 -7.00
N LEU A 229 52.98 -21.90 -7.27
CA LEU A 229 53.35 -22.48 -8.56
C LEU A 229 52.36 -22.06 -9.67
N PRO A 230 52.77 -22.06 -10.95
CA PRO A 230 51.92 -21.64 -12.07
C PRO A 230 50.58 -22.39 -12.19
N ASN A 231 50.53 -23.67 -11.80
CA ASN A 231 49.29 -24.45 -11.81
C ASN A 231 48.38 -24.07 -10.63
N ASP A 232 48.94 -23.84 -9.45
CA ASP A 232 48.19 -23.42 -8.26
C ASP A 232 47.60 -22.01 -8.44
N ILE A 233 48.29 -21.13 -9.19
CA ILE A 233 47.76 -19.82 -9.57
C ILE A 233 46.51 -19.97 -10.43
N LYS A 234 46.51 -20.86 -11.43
CA LYS A 234 45.33 -21.11 -12.29
C LYS A 234 44.15 -21.63 -11.50
N ASP A 235 44.38 -22.55 -10.56
CA ASP A 235 43.32 -23.06 -9.71
C ASP A 235 42.80 -22.00 -8.74
N LYS A 236 43.68 -21.12 -8.24
CA LYS A 236 43.28 -19.99 -7.40
C LYS A 236 42.41 -18.99 -8.16
N ILE A 237 42.75 -18.69 -9.41
CA ILE A 237 41.94 -17.82 -10.28
C ILE A 237 40.53 -18.41 -10.45
N LYS A 238 40.42 -19.71 -10.76
CA LYS A 238 39.13 -20.39 -10.87
C LYS A 238 38.33 -20.34 -9.57
N GLN A 239 38.98 -20.57 -8.43
CA GLN A 239 38.34 -20.47 -7.11
C GLN A 239 37.82 -19.05 -6.83
N LEU A 240 38.64 -18.02 -7.08
CA LEU A 240 38.24 -16.62 -6.88
C LEU A 240 37.09 -16.24 -7.80
N HIS A 241 37.16 -16.61 -9.08
CA HIS A 241 36.08 -16.40 -10.04
C HIS A 241 34.77 -17.06 -9.58
N SER A 242 34.81 -18.33 -9.20
CA SER A 242 33.62 -19.04 -8.69
C SER A 242 33.05 -18.40 -7.41
N ARG A 243 33.90 -17.79 -6.59
CA ARG A 243 33.50 -17.08 -5.38
C ARG A 243 32.89 -15.72 -5.70
N ILE A 244 33.45 -14.98 -6.65
CA ILE A 244 32.90 -13.69 -7.10
C ILE A 244 31.49 -13.90 -7.65
N VAL A 245 31.30 -14.87 -8.55
CA VAL A 245 29.96 -15.18 -9.12
C VAL A 245 28.93 -15.49 -8.03
N LYS A 246 29.32 -16.24 -6.99
CA LYS A 246 28.44 -16.51 -5.84
C LYS A 246 28.10 -15.24 -5.04
N LEU A 247 29.11 -14.41 -4.76
CA LEU A 247 28.92 -13.17 -4.01
C LEU A 247 28.07 -12.15 -4.77
N GLU A 248 28.19 -12.09 -6.10
CA GLU A 248 27.32 -11.23 -6.94
C GLU A 248 25.86 -11.72 -6.88
N GLY A 249 25.62 -13.03 -6.92
CA GLY A 249 24.27 -13.57 -6.72
C GLY A 249 23.70 -13.26 -5.33
N GLU A 250 24.51 -13.45 -4.28
CA GLU A 250 24.12 -13.11 -2.90
C GLU A 250 23.85 -11.60 -2.73
N LYS A 251 24.61 -10.74 -3.43
CA LYS A 251 24.41 -9.29 -3.45
C LYS A 251 23.06 -8.93 -4.06
N TYR A 252 22.72 -9.49 -5.23
CA TYR A 252 21.44 -9.26 -5.88
C TYR A 252 20.25 -9.63 -4.96
N ASP A 253 20.32 -10.79 -4.30
CA ASP A 253 19.28 -11.24 -3.38
C ASP A 253 19.12 -10.29 -2.16
N LEU A 254 20.25 -9.78 -1.65
CA LEU A 254 20.26 -8.81 -0.55
C LEU A 254 19.72 -7.45 -0.97
N GLU A 255 20.08 -6.96 -2.16
CA GLU A 255 19.57 -5.70 -2.72
C GLU A 255 18.05 -5.80 -2.92
N LYS A 256 17.55 -6.88 -3.51
CA LYS A 256 16.10 -7.10 -3.66
C LYS A 256 15.37 -7.21 -2.33
N ARG A 257 16.01 -7.76 -1.28
CA ARG A 257 15.46 -7.75 0.08
C ARG A 257 15.47 -6.35 0.69
N HIS A 258 16.53 -5.57 0.46
CA HIS A 258 16.65 -4.21 0.93
C HIS A 258 15.58 -3.31 0.31
N GLU A 259 15.37 -3.38 -1.01
CA GLU A 259 14.30 -2.64 -1.71
C GLU A 259 12.91 -2.90 -1.09
N ARG A 260 12.60 -4.16 -0.78
CA ARG A 260 11.33 -4.52 -0.09
C ARG A 260 11.24 -3.89 1.29
N GLN A 261 12.32 -3.92 2.07
CA GLN A 261 12.36 -3.30 3.39
C GLN A 261 12.20 -1.78 3.30
N GLU A 262 12.79 -1.13 2.30
CA GLU A 262 12.60 0.30 2.06
C GLU A 262 11.16 0.65 1.71
N TYR A 263 10.49 -0.19 0.91
CA TYR A 263 9.06 -0.03 0.64
C TYR A 263 8.23 -0.12 1.92
N ASP A 264 8.46 -1.16 2.73
CA ASP A 264 7.76 -1.35 4.01
C ASP A 264 7.99 -0.15 4.96
N LEU A 265 9.22 0.37 5.02
CA LEU A 265 9.55 1.55 5.83
C LEU A 265 8.84 2.81 5.31
N LYS A 266 8.80 3.01 3.98
CA LYS A 266 8.08 4.14 3.37
C LYS A 266 6.59 4.08 3.68
N GLU A 267 5.97 2.91 3.57
CA GLU A 267 4.55 2.72 3.90
C GLU A 267 4.27 2.96 5.39
N LEU A 268 5.14 2.46 6.28
CA LEU A 268 5.03 2.71 7.72
C LEU A 268 5.14 4.21 8.06
N HIS A 269 6.09 4.93 7.44
CA HIS A 269 6.23 6.36 7.64
C HIS A 269 5.03 7.15 7.10
N GLU A 270 4.43 6.73 5.99
CA GLU A 270 3.22 7.36 5.48
C GLU A 270 2.02 7.13 6.42
N ARG A 271 1.83 5.89 6.89
CA ARG A 271 0.80 5.56 7.90
C ARG A 271 1.01 6.35 9.18
N GLU A 272 2.25 6.48 9.64
CA GLU A 272 2.61 7.28 10.81
C GLU A 272 2.24 8.75 10.60
N ARG A 273 2.56 9.34 9.43
CA ARG A 273 2.15 10.71 9.08
C ARG A 273 0.62 10.86 9.05
N GLN A 274 -0.10 9.91 8.48
CA GLN A 274 -1.58 9.94 8.45
C GLN A 274 -2.16 9.87 9.86
N VAL A 275 -1.63 9.00 10.72
CA VAL A 275 -2.03 8.91 12.14
C VAL A 275 -1.71 10.21 12.87
N ALA A 276 -0.53 10.80 12.65
CA ALA A 276 -0.15 12.08 13.24
C ALA A 276 -1.09 13.22 12.80
N ARG A 277 -1.43 13.28 11.50
CA ARG A 277 -2.39 14.25 10.94
C ARG A 277 -3.78 14.11 11.55
N ASN A 278 -4.31 12.88 11.61
CA ASN A 278 -5.62 12.60 12.20
C ASN A 278 -5.64 12.92 13.70
N LYS A 279 -4.54 12.64 14.41
CA LYS A 279 -4.37 12.97 15.83
C LYS A 279 -4.31 14.49 16.08
N ALA A 280 -3.71 15.26 15.16
CA ALA A 280 -3.71 16.73 15.22
C ALA A 280 -5.13 17.29 14.99
N LEU A 281 -5.83 16.80 13.96
CA LEU A 281 -7.21 17.17 13.67
C LEU A 281 -8.15 16.87 14.84
N GLN A 282 -8.05 15.69 15.46
CA GLN A 282 -8.84 15.34 16.64
C GLN A 282 -8.56 16.24 17.86
N LYS A 283 -7.36 16.81 17.95
CA LYS A 283 -6.97 17.74 19.02
C LYS A 283 -7.29 19.20 18.67
N GLY A 284 -7.89 19.46 17.51
CA GLY A 284 -8.22 20.81 17.03
C GLY A 284 -6.99 21.64 16.65
N LEU A 285 -5.88 20.99 16.33
CA LEU A 285 -4.64 21.63 15.88
C LEU A 285 -4.55 21.54 14.36
N ASP A 286 -4.02 22.58 13.72
CA ASP A 286 -3.81 22.61 12.27
C ASP A 286 -2.76 21.53 11.89
N PRO A 287 -3.07 20.64 10.92
CA PRO A 287 -2.14 19.59 10.48
C PRO A 287 -0.77 20.10 10.01
N GLU A 288 -0.68 21.33 9.50
CA GLU A 288 0.61 21.90 9.10
C GLU A 288 1.46 22.34 10.30
N GLU A 289 0.84 23.00 11.28
CA GLU A 289 1.52 23.51 12.48
C GLU A 289 1.97 22.35 13.40
N ALA A 290 1.17 21.28 13.48
CA ALA A 290 1.49 20.08 14.25
C ALA A 290 2.60 19.22 13.62
N ALA A 291 2.75 19.24 12.29
CA ALA A 291 3.84 18.56 11.59
C ALA A 291 5.17 19.34 11.70
N ALA A 292 5.11 20.67 11.76
CA ALA A 292 6.27 21.53 11.91
C ALA A 292 6.75 21.69 13.37
N SER A 293 5.88 21.47 14.37
CA SER A 293 6.24 21.63 15.77
C SER A 293 7.04 20.43 16.31
N ILE A 294 8.32 20.65 16.62
CA ILE A 294 9.22 19.67 17.28
C ILE A 294 8.76 19.35 18.73
N HIS A 295 7.94 20.20 19.32
CA HIS A 295 7.36 20.01 20.66
C HIS A 295 5.87 19.71 20.56
N PRO A 296 5.32 18.84 21.44
CA PRO A 296 3.89 18.62 21.50
C PRO A 296 3.21 19.96 21.81
N VAL A 297 2.48 20.49 20.83
CA VAL A 297 1.63 21.66 20.99
C VAL A 297 0.64 21.38 22.11
N CYS A 298 0.95 21.92 23.29
CA CYS A 298 0.10 21.84 24.47
C CYS A 298 -1.24 22.48 24.13
N CYS A 299 -2.31 21.69 24.19
CA CYS A 299 -3.69 22.20 24.30
C CYS A 299 -3.85 22.87 25.67
N PHE A 300 -3.14 23.97 25.93
CA PHE A 300 -3.46 24.85 27.04
C PHE A 300 -4.28 26.01 26.49
N PRO A 301 -5.57 26.12 26.85
CA PRO A 301 -6.34 27.31 26.50
C PRO A 301 -5.63 28.51 27.13
N LYS A 302 -5.24 29.47 26.28
CA LYS A 302 -4.77 30.79 26.70
C LYS A 302 -5.89 31.52 27.43
N ASN A 303 -6.10 31.22 28.71
CA ASN A 303 -6.95 31.98 29.62
C ASN A 303 -6.42 31.86 31.06
N CYS A 304 -5.17 32.25 31.26
CA CYS A 304 -4.66 32.70 32.55
C CYS A 304 -4.35 34.20 32.45
N ASN A 305 -5.38 35.02 32.28
CA ASN A 305 -5.29 36.45 32.58
C ASN A 305 -6.68 37.06 32.83
N LYS A 306 -7.38 36.54 33.86
CA LYS A 306 -8.34 37.30 34.67
C LYS A 306 -8.83 36.46 35.84
N MET A 307 -8.15 36.59 36.98
CA MET A 307 -8.73 36.80 38.31
C MET A 307 -7.60 37.13 39.28
#